data_AF-I1BQU6-F1
#
_entry.id   AF-I1BQU6-F1
#
_cell.length_a   1.000
_cell.length_b   1.000
_cell.length_c   1.000
_cell.angle_alpha   90.00
_cell.angle_beta   90.00
_cell.angle_gamma   90.00
#
_symmetry.space_group_name_H-M   'P 1'
#
loop_
_entity.id
_entity.type
_entity.pdbx_description
1 polymer ?
#
loop_
_entity_poly.entity_id
_entity_poly.type
_entity_poly.pdbx_seq_one_letter_code
_entity_poly.pdbx_strand_id
1 'polypeptide(L)' 'MLSSRLPQVALAIGVGVATGIYVFQPLIKQYEQETKGTWVLPTDEERLKKIQERREK' A
#
# COMPACT_ATOMS: atom_id res chain seq x y z
N MET A 1 6.33 -29.56 -23.64
CA MET A 1 5.23 -28.90 -22.90
C MET A 1 5.65 -27.66 -22.12
N LEU A 2 6.92 -27.48 -21.71
CA LEU A 2 7.38 -26.28 -20.97
C LEU A 2 7.47 -25.01 -21.83
N SER A 3 7.83 -25.15 -23.12
CA SER A 3 8.08 -24.03 -24.04
C SER A 3 6.83 -23.21 -24.37
N SER A 4 5.63 -23.81 -24.34
CA SER A 4 4.37 -23.10 -24.61
C SER A 4 3.88 -22.23 -23.44
N ARG A 5 4.41 -22.44 -22.22
CA ARG A 5 4.04 -21.67 -21.03
C ARG A 5 4.96 -20.48 -20.76
N LEU A 6 6.16 -20.51 -21.32
CA LEU A 6 7.16 -19.45 -21.15
C LEU A 6 6.65 -18.04 -21.53
N PRO A 7 5.96 -17.82 -22.67
CA PRO A 7 5.45 -16.49 -23.01
C PRO A 7 4.33 -16.03 -22.07
N GLN A 8 3.51 -16.94 -21.56
CA GLN A 8 2.43 -16.65 -20.61
C GLN A 8 2.99 -16.21 -19.26
N VAL A 9 4.06 -16.88 -18.80
CA VAL A 9 4.77 -16.51 -17.57
C VAL A 9 5.45 -15.15 -17.73
N ALA A 10 6.11 -14.91 -18.86
CA ALA A 10 6.75 -13.61 -19.13
C ALA A 10 5.73 -12.47 -19.15
N LEU A 11 4.56 -12.68 -19.78
CA LEU A 11 3.45 -11.72 -19.75
C LEU A 11 2.92 -11.49 -18.34
N ALA A 12 2.71 -12.54 -17.55
CA ALA A 12 2.23 -12.42 -16.17
C ALA A 12 3.20 -11.62 -15.29
N ILE A 13 4.50 -11.86 -15.42
CA ILE A 13 5.54 -11.09 -14.73
C ILE A 13 5.52 -9.64 -15.19
N GLY A 14 5.46 -9.40 -16.51
CA GLY A 14 5.41 -8.06 -17.08
C GLY A 14 4.22 -7.24 -16.58
N VAL A 15 3.03 -7.84 -16.58
CA VAL A 15 1.81 -7.21 -16.05
C VAL A 15 1.97 -6.94 -14.55
N GLY A 16 2.46 -7.91 -13.76
CA GLY A 16 2.65 -7.75 -12.32
C GLY A 16 3.58 -6.59 -11.97
N VAL A 17 4.73 -6.48 -12.66
CA VAL A 17 5.68 -5.37 -12.46
C VAL A 17 5.05 -4.05 -12.88
N ALA A 18 4.39 -4.00 -14.04
CA ALA A 18 3.73 -2.79 -14.52
C ALA A 18 2.64 -2.31 -13.55
N THR A 19 1.80 -3.22 -13.04
CA THR A 19 0.80 -2.87 -12.03
C THR A 19 1.44 -2.37 -10.73
N GLY A 20 2.53 -2.99 -10.28
CA GLY A 20 3.29 -2.53 -9.12
C GLY A 20 3.75 -1.07 -9.26
N ILE A 21 4.35 -0.73 -10.40
CA ILE A 21 4.92 0.60 -10.66
C ILE A 21 3.83 1.64 -10.93
N TYR A 22 2.85 1.34 -11.77
CA TYR A 22 1.89 2.35 -12.23
C TYR A 22 0.68 2.51 -11.31
N VAL A 23 0.32 1.49 -10.54
CA VAL A 23 -0.86 1.51 -9.66
C VAL A 23 -0.44 1.60 -8.21
N PHE A 24 0.37 0.66 -7.72
CA PHE A 24 0.64 0.57 -6.28
C PHE A 24 1.64 1.61 -5.79
N GLN A 25 2.72 1.88 -6.54
CA GLN A 25 3.73 2.87 -6.15
C GLN A 25 3.15 4.28 -5.90
N PRO A 26 2.30 4.87 -6.77
CA PRO A 26 1.73 6.18 -6.49
C PRO A 26 0.75 6.15 -5.31
N LEU A 27 -0.03 5.08 -5.15
CA LEU A 27 -0.96 4.93 -4.02
C LEU A 27 -0.22 4.85 -2.67
N ILE A 28 0.87 4.08 -2.61
CA ILE A 28 1.69 3.98 -1.41
C ILE A 28 2.34 5.32 -1.10
N LYS A 29 2.84 6.03 -2.12
CA LYS A 29 3.44 7.35 -1.94
C LYS A 29 2.42 8.38 -1.45
N GLN A 30 1.20 8.33 -1.98
CA GLN A 30 0.10 9.17 -1.53
C GLN A 30 -0.25 8.86 -0.07
N TYR A 31 -0.38 7.57 0.28
CA TYR A 31 -0.62 7.14 1.65
C TYR A 31 0.47 7.66 2.60
N GLU A 32 1.75 7.48 2.25
CA GLU A 32 2.89 7.96 3.03
C GLU A 32 2.84 9.49 3.24
N GLN A 33 2.44 10.25 2.23
CA GLN A 33 2.27 11.70 2.33
C GLN A 33 1.12 12.08 3.28
N GLU A 34 0.00 11.36 3.20
CA GLU A 34 -1.18 11.61 4.02
C GLU A 34 -0.97 11.21 5.49
N THR A 35 -0.24 10.12 5.74
CA THR A 35 -0.02 9.58 7.08
C THR A 35 1.35 9.94 7.68
N LYS A 36 2.14 10.76 6.99
CA LYS A 36 3.52 11.14 7.37
C LYS A 36 4.42 9.91 7.63
N GLY A 37 4.24 8.85 6.84
CA GLY A 37 4.97 7.59 7.01
C GLY A 37 4.57 6.78 8.25
N THR A 38 3.47 7.15 8.92
CA THR A 38 2.87 6.35 10.00
C THR A 38 1.72 5.51 9.46
N TRP A 39 1.18 4.61 10.27
CA TRP A 39 -0.05 3.87 9.94
C TRP A 39 -1.32 4.59 10.42
N VAL A 40 -1.20 5.87 10.77
CA VAL A 40 -2.28 6.67 11.33
C VAL A 40 -2.80 7.62 10.25
N LEU A 41 -4.05 7.41 9.86
CA LEU A 41 -4.75 8.37 9.01
C LEU A 41 -5.02 9.65 9.82
N PRO A 42 -4.99 10.84 9.19
CA PRO A 42 -5.30 12.10 9.88
C PRO A 42 -6.65 12.08 10.61
N THR A 43 -7.64 11.38 10.06
CA THR A 43 -8.97 11.20 10.67
C THR A 43 -8.94 10.37 11.95
N ASP A 44 -7.94 9.49 12.11
CA ASP A 44 -7.79 8.63 13.28
C ASP A 44 -6.97 9.29 14.41
N GLU A 45 -6.26 10.40 14.16
CA GLU A 45 -5.48 11.11 15.18
C GLU A 45 -6.36 11.54 16.37
N GLU A 46 -7.54 12.13 16.10
CA GLU A 46 -8.49 12.52 17.15
C GLU A 46 -9.04 11.33 17.93
N ARG A 47 -9.25 10.19 17.24
CA ARG A 47 -9.75 8.96 17.85
C ARG A 47 -8.69 8.36 18.77
N LEU A 48 -7.44 8.31 18.32
CA LEU A 48 -6.30 7.81 19.10
C LEU A 48 -6.03 8.68 20.32
N LYS A 49 -6.10 10.01 20.17
CA LYS A 49 -5.97 10.96 21.28
C LYS A 49 -7.02 10.71 22.37
N LYS A 50 -8.29 10.53 21.99
CA LYS A 50 -9.37 10.16 22.93
C LYS A 50 -9.14 8.82 23.62
N ILE A 51 -8.53 7.85 22.94
CA ILE A 51 -8.21 6.53 23.53
C ILE A 51 -7.05 6.65 24.53
N GLN A 52 -6.02 7.46 24.22
CA GLN A 52 -4.92 7.75 25.14
C GLN A 52 -5.41 8.48 26.39
N GLU A 53 -6.19 9.54 26.24
CA GLU A 53 -6.76 10.32 27.37
C GLU A 53 -7.63 9.47 28.30
N ARG A 54 -8.30 8.43 27.78
CA ARG A 54 -9.06 7.46 28.60
C ARG A 54 -8.18 6.44 29.32
N ARG A 55 -6.99 6.14 28.83
CA ARG A 55 -6.06 5.19 29.48
C ARG A 55 -5.26 5.84 30.61
N GLU A 56 -5.08 7.15 30.56
CA GLU A 56 -4.32 7.91 31.56
C GLU A 56 -5.17 8.41 32.75
N LYS A 57 -6.49 8.18 32.71
CA LYS A 57 -7.43 8.38 33.83
C LYS A 57 -7.71 7.08 34.57
#